data_AF-A0A3M9ZZF8-F1
#
_entry.id   AF-A0A3M9ZZF8-F1
#
_cell.length_a   1.000
_cell.length_b   1.000
_cell.length_c   1.000
_cell.angle_alpha   90.00
_cell.angle_beta   90.00
_cell.angle_gamma   90.00
#
_symmetry.space_group_name_H-M   'P 1'
#
loop_
_entity.id
_entity.type
_entity.pdbx_description
1 polymer ?
#
loop_
_entity_poly.entity_id
_entity_poly.type
_entity_poly.pdbx_seq_one_letter_code
_entity_poly.pdbx_strand_id
1 'polypeptide(L)' 'MNPARKISTFDGSGFWKNAYVHQRAKLLRLAGVPEAQISGLADKRYSELSSDLRFDIETCGADSRDLR' A
#
# COMPACT_ATOMS: atom_id res chain seq x y z
N MET A 1 28.08 14.22 -6.94
CA MET A 1 26.84 14.63 -6.27
C MET A 1 25.75 13.65 -6.66
N ASN A 2 25.29 12.80 -5.74
CA ASN A 2 24.12 11.95 -5.99
C ASN A 2 22.89 12.86 -5.83
N PRO A 3 22.09 13.12 -6.88
CA PRO A 3 20.88 13.92 -6.71
C PRO A 3 20.01 13.21 -5.69
N ALA A 4 19.48 13.97 -4.72
CA ALA A 4 18.64 13.47 -3.65
C ALA A 4 17.73 12.34 -4.15
N ARG A 5 17.91 11.11 -3.62
CA ARG A 5 16.91 10.06 -3.79
C ARG A 5 15.63 10.66 -3.25
N LYS A 6 14.77 11.17 -4.14
CA LYS A 6 13.40 11.53 -3.77
C LYS A 6 12.85 10.24 -3.19
N ILE A 7 12.66 10.22 -1.88
CA ILE A 7 11.90 9.16 -1.23
C ILE A 7 10.52 9.32 -1.85
N SER A 8 10.24 8.57 -2.90
CA SER A 8 8.92 8.55 -3.50
C SER A 8 8.06 7.78 -2.53
N THR A 9 7.41 8.50 -1.61
CA THR A 9 6.36 7.95 -0.78
C THR A 9 5.24 7.48 -1.71
N PHE A 10 4.89 6.20 -1.61
CA PHE A 10 3.81 5.63 -2.39
C PHE A 10 2.49 6.31 -2.00
N ASP A 11 1.69 6.80 -2.95
CA ASP A 11 0.39 7.40 -2.65
C ASP A 11 -0.65 6.30 -2.35
N GLY A 12 -0.63 5.81 -1.11
CA GLY A 12 -1.50 4.73 -0.65
C GLY A 12 -2.98 5.09 -0.75
N SER A 13 -3.36 6.31 -0.40
CA SER A 13 -4.75 6.77 -0.46
C SER A 13 -5.27 6.88 -1.90
N GLY A 14 -4.48 7.51 -2.78
CA GLY A 14 -4.82 7.64 -4.21
C GLY A 14 -4.88 6.29 -4.92
N PHE A 15 -3.96 5.38 -4.59
CA PHE A 15 -4.03 4.00 -5.07
C PHE A 15 -5.30 3.30 -4.57
N TRP A 16 -5.57 3.32 -3.25
CA TRP A 16 -6.70 2.60 -2.66
C TRP A 16 -8.05 2.99 -3.27
N LYS A 17 -8.23 4.29 -3.55
CA LYS A 17 -9.45 4.83 -4.17
C LYS A 17 -9.72 4.23 -5.56
N ASN A 18 -8.68 3.93 -6.31
CA ASN A 18 -8.78 3.47 -7.70
C ASN A 18 -8.46 1.98 -7.90
N ALA A 19 -7.96 1.32 -6.86
CA ALA A 19 -7.54 -0.08 -6.90
C ALA A 19 -8.67 -1.05 -6.59
N TYR A 20 -8.72 -2.16 -7.34
CA TYR A 20 -9.60 -3.30 -7.02
C TYR A 20 -9.11 -4.04 -5.77
N VAL A 21 -9.99 -4.85 -5.16
CA VAL A 21 -9.69 -5.65 -3.96
C VAL A 21 -8.43 -6.50 -4.13
N HIS A 22 -8.23 -7.13 -5.30
CA HIS A 22 -7.03 -7.95 -5.54
C HIS A 22 -5.73 -7.11 -5.62
N GLN A 23 -5.80 -5.87 -6.10
CA GLN A 23 -4.66 -4.95 -6.17
C GLN A 23 -4.32 -4.41 -4.77
N ARG A 24 -5.35 -4.08 -3.97
CA ARG A 24 -5.19 -3.74 -2.54
C ARG A 24 -4.59 -4.91 -1.75
N ALA A 25 -5.06 -6.13 -2.01
CA ALA A 25 -4.51 -7.34 -1.41
C ALA A 25 -3.03 -7.53 -1.75
N LYS A 26 -2.65 -7.31 -3.01
CA LYS A 26 -1.24 -7.37 -3.44
C LYS A 26 -0.38 -6.33 -2.74
N LEU A 27 -0.87 -5.10 -2.58
CA LEU A 27 -0.18 -4.05 -1.82
C LEU A 27 -0.01 -4.42 -0.34
N LEU A 28 -1.05 -4.98 0.29
CA LEU A 28 -0.98 -5.43 1.67
C LEU A 28 0.06 -6.55 1.86
N ARG A 29 0.18 -7.49 0.91
CA ARG A 29 1.26 -8.51 0.91
C ARG A 29 2.63 -7.86 0.87
N LEU A 30 2.84 -6.86 0.01
CA LEU A 30 4.11 -6.13 -0.09
C LEU A 30 4.43 -5.33 1.18
N ALA A 31 3.40 -4.80 1.85
CA ALA A 31 3.53 -4.14 3.16
C ALA A 31 3.73 -5.15 4.32
N GLY A 32 3.89 -6.45 4.05
CA GLY A 32 4.18 -7.47 5.05
C GLY A 32 2.97 -7.95 5.84
N VAL A 33 1.75 -7.65 5.38
CA VAL A 33 0.51 -8.10 6.06
C VAL A 33 0.33 -9.61 5.88
N PRO A 34 0.04 -10.37 6.94
CA PRO A 34 -0.23 -11.80 6.84
C PRO A 34 -1.49 -12.09 6.01
N GLU A 35 -1.43 -13.10 5.14
CA GLU A 35 -2.51 -13.47 4.21
C GLU A 35 -3.90 -13.58 4.86
N ALA A 36 -3.96 -14.12 6.08
CA ALA A 36 -5.19 -14.27 6.87
C ALA A 36 -5.89 -12.94 7.20
N GLN A 37 -5.15 -11.83 7.25
CA GLN A 37 -5.67 -10.49 7.56
C GLN A 37 -6.01 -9.68 6.29
N ILE A 38 -5.50 -10.10 5.13
CA ILE A 38 -5.56 -9.30 3.91
C ILE A 38 -6.98 -9.11 3.41
N SER A 39 -7.82 -10.15 3.40
CA SER A 39 -9.19 -10.03 2.90
C SER A 39 -9.99 -8.99 3.71
N GLY A 40 -9.86 -9.02 5.03
CA GLY A 40 -10.54 -8.09 5.93
C GLY A 40 -9.98 -6.66 5.89
N LEU A 41 -8.73 -6.48 5.47
CA LEU A 41 -8.12 -5.14 5.31
C LEU A 41 -8.36 -4.56 3.91
N ALA A 42 -8.32 -5.38 2.86
CA ALA A 42 -8.51 -4.94 1.47
C ALA A 42 -9.93 -4.42 1.19
N ASP A 43 -10.92 -4.90 1.95
CA ASP A 43 -12.32 -4.48 1.84
C ASP A 43 -12.60 -3.15 2.57
N LYS A 44 -11.74 -2.76 3.52
CA LYS A 44 -11.88 -1.50 4.25
C LYS A 44 -11.51 -0.28 3.40
N ARG A 45 -11.98 0.89 3.82
CA ARG A 45 -11.48 2.18 3.30
C ARG A 45 -10.07 2.42 3.82
N TYR A 46 -9.26 3.12 3.04
CA TYR A 46 -7.88 3.47 3.44
C TYR A 46 -7.82 4.19 4.79
N SER A 47 -8.79 5.07 5.07
CA SER A 47 -8.90 5.81 6.34
C SER A 47 -9.24 4.93 7.55
N GLU A 48 -9.72 3.70 7.34
CA GLU A 48 -10.08 2.74 8.38
C GLU A 48 -8.91 1.80 8.72
N LEU A 49 -7.81 1.88 7.97
CA LEU A 49 -6.55 1.20 8.28
C LEU A 49 -5.85 1.92 9.44
N SER A 50 -5.06 1.17 10.23
CA SER A 50 -4.25 1.79 11.29
C SER A 50 -3.25 2.79 10.70
N SER A 51 -2.81 3.76 11.52
CA SER A 51 -1.72 4.66 11.15
C SER A 51 -0.46 3.89 10.76
N ASP A 52 -0.14 2.83 11.49
CA ASP A 52 1.06 2.02 11.28
C ASP A 52 1.01 1.32 9.92
N LEU A 53 -0.13 0.69 9.59
CA LEU A 53 -0.29 0.01 8.30
C LEU A 53 -0.24 0.98 7.12
N ARG A 54 -0.78 2.19 7.27
CA ARG A 54 -0.68 3.23 6.23
C ARG A 54 0.77 3.66 6.04
N PHE A 55 1.51 3.86 7.13
CA PHE A 55 2.94 4.15 7.06
C PHE A 55 3.71 3.02 6.35
N ASP A 56 3.44 1.76 6.70
CA ASP A 56 4.06 0.60 6.05
C ASP A 56 3.74 0.54 4.55
N ILE A 57 2.49 0.79 4.17
CA ILE A 57 2.07 0.89 2.76
C ILE A 57 2.82 2.00 2.01
N GLU A 58 2.98 3.17 2.62
CA GLU A 58 3.61 4.33 1.99
C GLU A 58 5.14 4.18 1.89
N THR A 59 5.73 3.28 2.70
CA THR A 59 7.18 3.05 2.81
C THR A 59 7.66 1.67 2.35
N CYS A 60 6.77 0.74 1.98
CA CYS A 60 7.13 -0.62 1.55
C CYS A 60 7.86 -0.70 0.20
N GLY A 61 8.07 0.45 -0.46
CA GLY A 61 8.78 0.53 -1.74
C GLY A 61 8.00 -0.02 -2.93
N ALA A 62 6.67 -0.21 -2.78
CA ALA A 62 5.83 -0.65 -3.88
C ALA A 62 5.78 0.38 -5.00
N ASP A 63 5.96 -0.07 -6.25
CA ASP A 63 5.62 0.71 -7.42
C ASP A 63 4.20 0.34 -7.87
N SER A 64 3.40 1.34 -8.23
CA SER A 64 2.09 1.16 -8.85
C SER A 64 2.10 0.20 -10.06
N ARG A 65 3.23 0.09 -10.77
CA ARG A 65 3.43 -0.86 -11.88
C ARG A 65 3.42 -2.31 -11.43
N ASP A 66 3.91 -2.60 -10.23
CA ASP A 66 3.90 -3.93 -9.64
C ASP A 66 2.51 -4.32 -9.14
N LEU A 67 1.59 -3.36 -8.99
CA LEU A 67 0.27 -3.55 -8.40
C LEU A 67 -0.88 -3.62 -9.41
N ARG A 68 -0.59 -3.41 -10.70
CA ARG A 68 -1.58 -3.49 -11.78
C ARG A 68 -1.89 -4.93 -12.20
#